data_AF-A0A916HDB4-F1
#
_entry.id   AF-A0A916HDB4-F1
#
_cell.length_a   1.000
_cell.length_b   1.000
_cell.length_c   1.000
_cell.angle_alpha   90.00
_cell.angle_beta   90.00
_cell.angle_gamma   90.00
#
_symmetry.space_group_name_H-M   'P 1'
#
loop_
_entity.id
_entity.type
_entity.pdbx_description
1 polymer ?
#
loop_
_entity_poly.entity_id
_entity_poly.type
_entity_poly.pdbx_seq_one_letter_code
_entity_poly.pdbx_strand_id
1 'polypeptide(L)'
;VVHNTSIDDFNAILLHHRVEPVSKIAFPYSGIPGKGSAFRTVFEIAVALDAKACAVVDSDLRSITPEWIELLVKPVLVGGYDYVSPLYHRHKFDGTITNSIVYPLTRALYGKRVRQPIGGDFGFSGGLAQYYLTKDVWQTDVARFGIDIWMTTTAIANGFKVTQSFLGAKIHDAKDPGTDLSNMLFQVVSATFELMNTYADIWMPIRSSEPVPAFGFEYTVGLEQVNVNTTRMLNIFREGLRNLGEIWRDILGAGDFGEIERLGALADSDFHFPIGLWTRVVYDYALAFHKGKLPVEHLIKSMTPLYVGKTASFIIGAKDMGQQEAEAEIEKLCMEFENCKDYLISNWK
;
A
#
# COMPACT_ATOMS: atom_id res chain seq x y z
N VAL A 1 2.86 44.35 35.64
CA VAL A 1 1.72 43.39 35.63
C VAL A 1 0.54 44.11 35.00
N VAL A 2 0.20 43.78 33.76
CA VAL A 2 -0.97 44.35 33.08
C VAL A 2 -2.17 43.51 33.52
N HIS A 3 -2.93 44.05 34.45
CA HIS A 3 -4.23 43.52 34.84
C HIS A 3 -5.28 44.15 33.90
N ASN A 4 -5.95 43.32 33.10
CA ASN A 4 -7.01 43.63 32.14
C ASN A 4 -6.55 44.15 30.76
N THR A 5 -6.30 43.20 29.86
CA THR A 5 -6.71 43.33 28.47
C THR A 5 -7.99 42.52 28.30
N SER A 6 -9.16 43.18 28.35
CA SER A 6 -10.40 42.60 27.82
C SER A 6 -10.31 42.70 26.29
N ILE A 7 -10.41 41.57 25.62
CA ILE A 7 -10.74 41.53 24.20
C ILE A 7 -12.26 41.57 24.17
N ASP A 8 -12.83 42.78 24.05
CA ASP A 8 -14.28 43.00 24.01
C ASP A 8 -14.89 42.71 22.63
N ASP A 9 -14.11 42.19 21.69
CA ASP A 9 -14.60 41.83 20.36
C ASP A 9 -13.85 40.62 19.79
N PHE A 10 -14.48 39.44 19.85
CA PHE A 10 -14.02 38.22 19.17
C PHE A 10 -14.25 38.27 17.64
N ASN A 11 -14.77 39.38 17.08
CA ASN A 11 -14.91 39.53 15.62
C ASN A 11 -13.61 39.91 14.91
N ALA A 12 -12.54 40.24 15.65
CA ALA A 12 -11.23 40.47 15.05
C ALA A 12 -10.50 39.13 14.83
N ILE A 13 -10.41 38.75 13.55
CA ILE A 13 -9.76 37.55 12.99
C ILE A 13 -10.64 36.29 12.93
N LEU A 14 -11.88 36.45 12.46
CA LEU A 14 -12.50 35.42 11.64
C LEU A 14 -12.51 35.94 10.20
N LEU A 15 -11.54 35.48 9.40
CA LEU A 15 -11.65 35.52 7.95
C LEU A 15 -12.90 34.72 7.58
N HIS A 16 -14.04 35.40 7.45
CA HIS A 16 -15.20 34.87 6.77
C HIS A 16 -14.83 34.68 5.30
N HIS A 17 -14.18 33.56 4.99
CA HIS A 17 -14.20 33.05 3.63
C HIS A 17 -15.66 32.88 3.25
N ARG A 18 -16.08 33.48 2.12
CA ARG A 18 -17.32 33.11 1.46
C ARG A 18 -17.24 31.60 1.20
N VAL A 19 -17.94 30.83 2.01
CA VAL A 19 -18.23 29.44 1.70
C VAL A 19 -19.31 29.51 0.62
N GLU A 20 -18.88 29.55 -0.64
CA GLU A 20 -19.79 29.15 -1.73
C GLU A 20 -20.41 27.80 -1.32
N PRO A 21 -21.73 27.63 -1.43
CA PRO A 21 -22.37 26.41 -0.96
C PRO A 21 -21.74 25.19 -1.66
N VAL A 22 -21.19 24.27 -0.86
CA VAL A 22 -20.66 23.02 -1.37
C VAL A 22 -21.82 22.25 -1.99
N SER A 23 -21.73 22.00 -3.31
CA SER A 23 -22.69 21.13 -3.98
C SER A 23 -22.48 19.70 -3.53
N LYS A 24 -23.47 19.12 -2.86
CA LYS A 24 -23.42 17.73 -2.40
C LYS A 24 -24.18 16.83 -3.36
N ILE A 25 -23.52 15.78 -3.84
CA ILE A 25 -24.12 14.71 -4.62
C ILE A 25 -24.00 13.42 -3.81
N ALA A 26 -25.09 12.68 -3.65
CA ALA A 26 -25.12 11.36 -3.04
C ALA A 26 -25.95 10.43 -3.92
N PHE A 27 -25.41 9.28 -4.29
CA PHE A 27 -26.02 8.35 -5.23
C PHE A 27 -25.57 6.91 -4.93
N PRO A 28 -26.39 5.90 -5.25
CA PRO A 28 -25.93 4.53 -5.32
C PRO A 28 -25.05 4.35 -6.57
N TYR A 29 -23.98 3.56 -6.46
CA TYR A 29 -23.19 3.14 -7.62
C TYR A 29 -23.66 1.77 -8.14
N SER A 30 -23.46 1.52 -9.44
CA SER A 30 -23.79 0.26 -10.08
C SER A 30 -22.53 -0.59 -10.30
N GLY A 31 -22.64 -1.91 -10.13
CA GLY A 31 -21.53 -2.85 -10.40
C GLY A 31 -21.32 -3.86 -9.27
N ILE A 32 -20.18 -4.55 -9.31
CA ILE A 32 -19.76 -5.49 -8.27
C ILE A 32 -19.57 -4.69 -6.96
N PRO A 33 -20.15 -5.11 -5.81
CA PRO A 33 -19.95 -4.43 -4.55
C PRO A 33 -18.46 -4.32 -4.20
N GLY A 34 -17.98 -3.10 -3.95
CA GLY A 34 -16.55 -2.86 -3.69
C GLY A 34 -16.10 -1.42 -3.91
N LYS A 35 -14.90 -1.11 -3.40
CA LYS A 35 -14.29 0.23 -3.47
C LYS A 35 -14.03 0.66 -4.91
N GLY A 36 -13.64 -0.26 -5.78
CA GLY A 36 -13.32 0.04 -7.17
C GLY A 36 -14.54 0.42 -8.03
N SER A 37 -15.70 -0.20 -7.82
CA SER A 37 -16.95 0.22 -8.50
C SER A 37 -17.38 1.63 -8.07
N ALA A 38 -17.21 1.97 -6.78
CA ALA A 38 -17.43 3.32 -6.30
C ALA A 38 -16.46 4.31 -6.97
N PHE A 39 -15.18 3.96 -7.08
CA PHE A 39 -14.18 4.80 -7.74
C PHE A 39 -14.44 5.02 -9.23
N ARG A 40 -14.87 3.99 -9.96
CA ARG A 40 -15.30 4.15 -11.34
C ARG A 40 -16.33 5.26 -11.46
N THR A 41 -17.32 5.27 -10.58
CA THR A 41 -18.38 6.27 -10.58
C THR A 41 -17.85 7.66 -10.22
N VAL A 42 -16.90 7.74 -9.27
CA VAL A 42 -16.18 8.99 -8.96
C VAL A 42 -15.44 9.53 -10.18
N PHE A 43 -14.76 8.67 -10.96
CA PHE A 43 -14.09 9.08 -12.19
C PHE A 43 -15.08 9.53 -13.28
N GLU A 44 -16.20 8.82 -13.46
CA GLU A 44 -17.26 9.21 -14.40
C GLU A 44 -17.81 10.60 -14.07
N ILE A 45 -18.03 10.88 -12.79
CA ILE A 45 -18.49 12.21 -12.33
C ILE A 45 -17.41 13.27 -12.53
N ALA A 46 -16.15 12.97 -12.18
CA ALA A 46 -15.04 13.88 -12.38
C ALA A 46 -14.91 14.30 -13.86
N VAL A 47 -15.03 13.34 -14.78
CA VAL A 47 -15.00 13.59 -16.22
C VAL A 47 -16.24 14.36 -16.69
N ALA A 48 -17.44 14.00 -16.22
CA ALA A 48 -18.68 14.68 -16.59
C ALA A 48 -18.73 16.15 -16.13
N LEU A 49 -18.07 16.47 -15.00
CA LEU A 49 -17.96 17.82 -14.45
C LEU A 49 -16.76 18.61 -14.98
N ASP A 50 -15.95 18.04 -15.88
CA ASP A 50 -14.69 18.63 -16.35
C ASP A 50 -13.76 19.04 -15.19
N ALA A 51 -13.68 18.17 -14.17
CA ALA A 51 -12.93 18.44 -12.96
C ALA A 51 -11.41 18.49 -13.24
N LYS A 52 -10.78 19.63 -12.95
CA LYS A 52 -9.32 19.80 -13.12
C LYS A 52 -8.51 18.95 -12.14
N ALA A 53 -9.02 18.78 -10.93
CA ALA A 53 -8.40 18.02 -9.87
C ALA A 53 -9.49 17.45 -8.95
N CYS A 54 -9.24 16.25 -8.43
CA CYS A 54 -10.09 15.58 -7.46
C CYS A 54 -9.24 15.15 -6.27
N ALA A 55 -9.87 15.09 -5.10
CA ALA A 55 -9.33 14.44 -3.92
C ALA A 55 -10.35 13.41 -3.42
N VAL A 56 -9.84 12.28 -2.97
CA VAL A 56 -10.61 11.22 -2.32
C VAL A 56 -9.97 10.97 -0.97
N VAL A 57 -10.84 10.79 0.02
CA VAL A 57 -10.49 10.43 1.39
C VAL A 57 -11.37 9.26 1.82
N ASP A 58 -10.82 8.32 2.59
CA ASP A 58 -11.57 7.20 3.15
C ASP A 58 -12.64 7.72 4.14
N SER A 59 -13.82 7.10 4.15
CA SER A 59 -14.96 7.59 4.96
C SER A 59 -14.86 7.26 6.45
N ASP A 60 -13.93 6.38 6.86
CA ASP A 60 -13.70 5.95 8.24
C ASP A 60 -12.56 6.72 8.93
N LEU A 61 -12.05 7.78 8.30
CA LEU A 61 -11.01 8.63 8.87
C LEU A 61 -11.51 9.47 10.05
N ARG A 62 -10.74 9.43 11.15
CA ARG A 62 -10.91 10.34 12.28
C ARG A 62 -9.95 11.53 12.26
N SER A 63 -8.86 11.43 11.51
CA SER A 63 -7.77 12.42 11.49
C SER A 63 -7.82 13.41 10.31
N ILE A 64 -8.87 13.39 9.49
CA ILE A 64 -9.00 14.30 8.35
C ILE A 64 -9.04 15.76 8.79
N THR A 65 -8.26 16.61 8.13
CA THR A 65 -8.25 18.06 8.35
C THR A 65 -8.47 18.81 7.02
N PRO A 66 -8.90 20.09 7.04
CA PRO A 66 -9.06 20.88 5.81
C PRO A 66 -7.78 20.93 4.96
N GLU A 67 -6.61 20.92 5.60
CA GLU A 67 -5.29 20.95 4.95
C GLU A 67 -5.05 19.72 4.07
N TRP A 68 -5.66 18.56 4.37
CA TRP A 68 -5.55 17.37 3.53
C TRP A 68 -6.12 17.63 2.13
N ILE A 69 -7.22 18.36 2.04
CA ILE A 69 -7.84 18.69 0.74
C ILE A 69 -6.89 19.57 -0.07
N GLU A 70 -6.29 20.60 0.56
CA GLU A 70 -5.28 21.41 -0.12
C GLU A 70 -4.08 20.57 -0.56
N LEU A 71 -3.55 19.72 0.31
CA LEU A 71 -2.39 18.88 0.05
C LEU A 71 -2.61 17.83 -1.05
N LEU A 72 -3.85 17.35 -1.22
CA LEU A 72 -4.20 16.40 -2.28
C LEU A 72 -4.50 17.09 -3.62
N VAL A 73 -5.10 18.29 -3.59
CA VAL A 73 -5.58 18.98 -4.80
C VAL A 73 -4.53 19.94 -5.39
N LYS A 74 -3.80 20.68 -4.55
CA LYS A 74 -2.86 21.73 -4.98
C LYS A 74 -1.70 21.21 -5.84
N PRO A 75 -1.09 20.03 -5.57
CA PRO A 75 -0.06 19.51 -6.47
C PRO A 75 -0.59 19.25 -7.89
N VAL A 76 -1.86 18.91 -8.02
CA VAL A 76 -2.51 18.75 -9.33
C VAL A 76 -2.77 20.11 -9.97
N LEU A 77 -3.46 21.02 -9.27
CA LEU A 77 -3.88 22.31 -9.83
C LEU A 77 -2.72 23.24 -10.18
N VAL A 78 -1.67 23.24 -9.37
CA VAL A 78 -0.56 24.22 -9.46
C VAL A 78 0.76 23.55 -9.80
N GLY A 79 1.00 22.34 -9.28
CA GLY A 79 2.23 21.59 -9.51
C GLY A 79 2.28 20.82 -10.83
N GLY A 80 1.14 20.70 -11.53
CA GLY A 80 1.04 19.96 -12.79
C GLY A 80 1.31 18.46 -12.63
N TYR A 81 1.04 17.91 -11.44
CA TYR A 81 1.05 16.47 -11.19
C TYR A 81 -0.30 15.85 -11.55
N ASP A 82 -0.29 14.56 -11.83
CA ASP A 82 -1.48 13.80 -12.21
C ASP A 82 -2.01 12.92 -11.09
N TYR A 83 -1.12 12.44 -10.21
CA TYR A 83 -1.48 11.58 -9.08
C TYR A 83 -0.71 11.99 -7.83
N VAL A 84 -1.44 12.15 -6.72
CA VAL A 84 -0.91 12.49 -5.41
C VAL A 84 -1.20 11.33 -4.46
N SER A 85 -0.19 10.51 -4.19
CA SER A 85 -0.27 9.44 -3.20
C SER A 85 -0.13 10.01 -1.78
N PRO A 86 -0.78 9.42 -0.77
CA PRO A 86 -0.62 9.90 0.58
C PRO A 86 0.74 9.49 1.16
N LEU A 87 1.21 10.27 2.11
CA LEU A 87 2.32 9.93 2.97
C LEU A 87 1.85 10.10 4.42
N TYR A 88 1.83 9.00 5.16
CA TYR A 88 1.43 9.00 6.57
C TYR A 88 2.61 8.62 7.45
N HIS A 89 2.57 9.08 8.70
CA HIS A 89 3.21 8.36 9.77
C HIS A 89 2.27 7.27 10.29
N ARG A 90 2.81 6.06 10.38
CA ARG A 90 2.16 4.88 10.95
C ARG A 90 3.04 4.29 12.03
N HIS A 91 2.42 3.58 12.97
CA HIS A 91 3.17 2.77 13.92
C HIS A 91 4.03 1.76 13.16
N LYS A 92 5.26 1.49 13.61
CA LYS A 92 6.21 0.56 12.97
C LYS A 92 5.65 -0.85 12.70
N PHE A 93 4.62 -1.27 13.43
CA PHE A 93 3.95 -2.58 13.26
C PHE A 93 2.64 -2.53 12.48
N ASP A 94 2.31 -1.39 11.89
CA ASP A 94 1.14 -1.18 11.04
C ASP A 94 1.54 -1.15 9.55
N GLY A 95 0.58 -1.36 8.65
CA GLY A 95 0.80 -1.37 7.20
C GLY A 95 1.73 -2.50 6.76
N THR A 96 1.67 -3.65 7.42
CA THR A 96 2.63 -4.76 7.25
C THR A 96 2.62 -5.34 5.84
N ILE A 97 1.47 -5.42 5.16
CA ILE A 97 1.38 -5.79 3.73
C ILE A 97 2.11 -4.76 2.87
N THR A 98 1.87 -3.47 3.10
CA THR A 98 2.55 -2.37 2.40
C THR A 98 4.06 -2.47 2.57
N ASN A 99 4.52 -2.58 3.81
CA ASN A 99 5.94 -2.49 4.16
C ASN A 99 6.74 -3.72 3.75
N SER A 100 6.14 -4.91 3.77
CA SER A 100 6.85 -6.17 3.51
C SER A 100 6.73 -6.69 2.08
N ILE A 101 5.70 -6.28 1.33
CA ILE A 101 5.43 -6.78 -0.02
C ILE A 101 5.29 -5.63 -1.00
N VAL A 102 4.24 -4.81 -0.85
CA VAL A 102 3.77 -3.98 -1.95
C VAL A 102 4.70 -2.81 -2.23
N TYR A 103 5.18 -2.10 -1.20
CA TYR A 103 6.11 -0.99 -1.38
C TYR A 103 7.47 -1.45 -1.94
N PRO A 104 8.16 -2.47 -1.35
CA PRO A 104 9.38 -3.01 -1.93
C PRO A 104 9.22 -3.47 -3.38
N LEU A 105 8.14 -4.20 -3.67
CA LEU A 105 7.89 -4.77 -4.99
C LEU A 105 7.56 -3.68 -6.03
N THR A 106 6.63 -2.77 -5.73
CA THR A 106 6.27 -1.66 -6.63
C THR A 106 7.46 -0.78 -6.93
N ARG A 107 8.29 -0.50 -5.92
CA ARG A 107 9.51 0.29 -6.07
C ARG A 107 10.53 -0.40 -6.98
N ALA A 108 10.78 -1.70 -6.78
CA ALA A 108 11.70 -2.46 -7.62
C ALA A 108 11.20 -2.60 -9.06
N LEU A 109 9.89 -2.76 -9.26
CA LEU A 109 9.29 -2.93 -10.58
C LEU A 109 9.21 -1.62 -11.35
N TYR A 110 8.69 -0.55 -10.74
CA TYR A 110 8.29 0.67 -11.44
C TYR A 110 9.19 1.88 -11.14
N GLY A 111 10.24 1.72 -10.34
CA GLY A 111 11.33 2.69 -10.19
C GLY A 111 10.96 3.99 -9.47
N LYS A 112 9.79 4.05 -8.83
CA LYS A 112 9.34 5.22 -8.06
C LYS A 112 9.13 4.85 -6.59
N ARG A 113 9.70 5.66 -5.68
CA ARG A 113 9.58 5.45 -4.23
C ARG A 113 8.28 6.07 -3.68
N VAL A 114 7.15 5.54 -4.11
CA VAL A 114 5.83 5.92 -3.58
C VAL A 114 5.56 5.13 -2.31
N ARG A 115 5.78 5.73 -1.13
CA ARG A 115 5.79 5.05 0.18
C ARG A 115 4.48 4.33 0.57
N GLN A 116 3.32 4.79 0.10
CA GLN A 116 1.99 4.23 0.40
C GLN A 116 1.25 3.90 -0.90
N PRO A 117 1.69 2.87 -1.65
CA PRO A 117 1.12 2.57 -2.96
C PRO A 117 -0.32 2.03 -2.88
N ILE A 118 -0.78 1.65 -1.69
CA ILE A 118 -2.15 1.20 -1.39
C ILE A 118 -2.90 2.15 -0.45
N GLY A 119 -2.43 3.40 -0.35
CA GLY A 119 -3.09 4.42 0.46
C GLY A 119 -4.44 4.82 -0.15
N GLY A 120 -5.50 4.82 0.66
CA GLY A 120 -6.85 5.15 0.22
C GLY A 120 -7.17 6.64 0.07
N ASP A 121 -6.26 7.53 0.50
CA ASP A 121 -6.45 8.98 0.44
C ASP A 121 -5.54 9.56 -0.65
N PHE A 122 -6.09 10.07 -1.74
CA PHE A 122 -5.26 10.48 -2.88
C PHE A 122 -5.89 11.62 -3.68
N GLY A 123 -5.03 12.31 -4.43
CA GLY A 123 -5.43 13.32 -5.40
C GLY A 123 -5.17 12.85 -6.82
N PHE A 124 -5.97 13.30 -7.78
CA PHE A 124 -5.75 13.01 -9.20
C PHE A 124 -6.25 14.10 -10.14
N SER A 125 -5.66 14.17 -11.34
CA SER A 125 -6.08 15.05 -12.42
C SER A 125 -7.29 14.50 -13.19
N GLY A 126 -8.10 15.38 -13.77
CA GLY A 126 -9.21 14.96 -14.64
C GLY A 126 -8.74 14.13 -15.83
N GLY A 127 -7.56 14.43 -16.37
CA GLY A 127 -6.93 13.64 -17.44
C GLY A 127 -6.60 12.22 -17.01
N LEU A 128 -6.07 12.04 -15.79
CA LEU A 128 -5.83 10.71 -15.23
C LEU A 128 -7.15 9.96 -14.95
N ALA A 129 -8.19 10.65 -14.49
CA ALA A 129 -9.52 10.06 -14.31
C ALA A 129 -10.08 9.52 -15.64
N GLN A 130 -9.98 10.32 -16.71
CA GLN A 130 -10.37 9.92 -18.06
C GLN A 130 -9.56 8.71 -18.52
N TYR A 131 -8.25 8.70 -18.27
CA TYR A 131 -7.38 7.57 -18.61
C TYR A 131 -7.79 6.29 -17.88
N TYR A 132 -8.06 6.36 -16.58
CA TYR A 132 -8.52 5.20 -15.81
C TYR A 132 -9.79 4.60 -16.41
N LEU A 133 -10.77 5.42 -16.81
CA LEU A 133 -12.01 4.94 -17.43
C LEU A 133 -11.82 4.17 -18.74
N THR A 134 -10.71 4.38 -19.45
CA THR A 134 -10.38 3.63 -20.68
C THR A 134 -9.99 2.17 -20.42
N LYS A 135 -9.73 1.80 -19.17
CA LYS A 135 -9.24 0.47 -18.80
C LYS A 135 -10.38 -0.52 -18.57
N ASP A 136 -10.20 -1.75 -19.02
CA ASP A 136 -11.18 -2.81 -18.88
C ASP A 136 -10.95 -3.65 -17.61
N VAL A 137 -11.02 -3.00 -16.45
CA VAL A 137 -10.79 -3.65 -15.13
C VAL A 137 -12.04 -3.69 -14.26
N TRP A 138 -13.11 -3.02 -14.68
CA TRP A 138 -14.27 -2.73 -13.85
C TRP A 138 -15.17 -3.92 -13.54
N GLN A 139 -14.96 -5.05 -14.23
CA GLN A 139 -15.65 -6.33 -13.96
C GLN A 139 -14.72 -7.38 -13.34
N THR A 140 -13.52 -6.98 -12.90
CA THR A 140 -12.49 -7.87 -12.33
C THR A 140 -12.35 -7.65 -10.82
N ASP A 141 -11.52 -8.46 -10.15
CA ASP A 141 -11.26 -8.33 -8.71
C ASP A 141 -10.59 -6.99 -8.32
N VAL A 142 -9.99 -6.27 -9.28
CA VAL A 142 -9.55 -4.87 -9.11
C VAL A 142 -10.69 -3.99 -8.60
N ALA A 143 -11.93 -4.25 -9.03
CA ALA A 143 -13.12 -3.48 -8.63
C ALA A 143 -13.50 -3.63 -7.14
N ARG A 144 -12.88 -4.58 -6.41
CA ARG A 144 -13.18 -4.82 -4.99
C ARG A 144 -12.26 -4.04 -4.06
N PHE A 145 -11.00 -4.46 -3.94
CA PHE A 145 -10.02 -3.89 -2.99
C PHE A 145 -8.63 -3.65 -3.60
N GLY A 146 -8.35 -4.17 -4.79
CA GLY A 146 -7.09 -3.95 -5.50
C GLY A 146 -6.99 -2.57 -6.18
N ILE A 147 -8.02 -1.74 -6.08
CA ILE A 147 -8.09 -0.46 -6.79
C ILE A 147 -6.98 0.51 -6.40
N ASP A 148 -6.60 0.56 -5.12
CA ASP A 148 -5.59 1.51 -4.63
C ASP A 148 -4.21 1.23 -5.25
N ILE A 149 -3.77 -0.04 -5.27
CA ILE A 149 -2.52 -0.44 -5.94
C ILE A 149 -2.62 -0.28 -7.46
N TRP A 150 -3.79 -0.59 -8.04
CA TRP A 150 -4.03 -0.47 -9.47
C TRP A 150 -3.92 0.97 -9.96
N MET A 151 -4.48 1.94 -9.23
CA MET A 151 -4.37 3.36 -9.56
C MET A 151 -2.91 3.80 -9.52
N THR A 152 -2.24 3.59 -8.39
CA THR A 152 -0.83 3.98 -8.22
C THR A 152 0.05 3.39 -9.31
N THR A 153 -0.06 2.09 -9.57
CA THR A 153 0.77 1.40 -10.56
C THR A 153 0.44 1.84 -11.98
N THR A 154 -0.84 1.99 -12.32
CA THR A 154 -1.27 2.46 -13.64
C THR A 154 -0.81 3.88 -13.91
N ALA A 155 -0.83 4.78 -12.93
CA ALA A 155 -0.28 6.12 -13.08
C ALA A 155 1.23 6.06 -13.40
N ILE A 156 2.00 5.31 -12.60
CA ILE A 156 3.46 5.22 -12.80
C ILE A 156 3.81 4.55 -14.14
N ALA A 157 3.22 3.40 -14.42
CA ALA A 157 3.56 2.57 -15.58
C ALA A 157 3.22 3.24 -16.92
N ASN A 158 2.32 4.23 -16.91
CA ASN A 158 1.91 4.97 -18.11
C ASN A 158 2.47 6.40 -18.14
N GLY A 159 3.48 6.71 -17.33
CA GLY A 159 4.24 7.95 -17.43
C GLY A 159 3.52 9.20 -16.89
N PHE A 160 2.45 9.03 -16.12
CA PHE A 160 1.81 10.15 -15.43
C PHE A 160 2.73 10.72 -14.34
N LYS A 161 2.60 12.02 -14.06
CA LYS A 161 3.43 12.68 -13.04
C LYS A 161 2.92 12.35 -11.65
N VAL A 162 3.68 11.54 -10.92
CA VAL A 162 3.33 11.10 -9.56
C VAL A 162 4.13 11.88 -8.51
N THR A 163 3.44 12.29 -7.44
CA THR A 163 4.00 12.91 -6.25
C THR A 163 3.36 12.31 -5.01
N GLN A 164 3.86 12.67 -3.83
CA GLN A 164 3.19 12.37 -2.56
C GLN A 164 2.93 13.62 -1.73
N SER A 165 2.00 13.51 -0.79
CA SER A 165 1.71 14.57 0.19
C SER A 165 1.65 14.02 1.60
N PHE A 166 2.35 14.66 2.54
CA PHE A 166 2.33 14.30 3.96
C PHE A 166 1.01 14.71 4.61
N LEU A 167 0.24 13.73 5.07
CA LEU A 167 -1.08 13.90 5.67
C LEU A 167 -1.07 13.69 7.21
N GLY A 168 0.10 13.51 7.83
CA GLY A 168 0.18 13.26 9.28
C GLY A 168 -0.13 11.82 9.66
N ALA A 169 -0.82 11.61 10.79
CA ALA A 169 -1.22 10.27 11.25
C ALA A 169 -2.48 9.80 10.52
N LYS A 170 -2.47 8.54 10.07
CA LYS A 170 -3.71 7.85 9.67
C LYS A 170 -4.25 7.09 10.87
N ILE A 171 -5.35 7.57 11.43
CA ILE A 171 -6.09 6.92 12.52
C ILE A 171 -7.45 6.49 11.97
N HIS A 172 -7.72 5.19 12.02
CA HIS A 172 -8.96 4.57 11.54
C HIS A 172 -9.54 3.64 12.61
N ASP A 173 -10.80 3.23 12.44
CA ASP A 173 -11.44 2.30 13.35
C ASP A 173 -10.70 0.94 13.39
N ALA A 174 -10.63 0.32 14.58
CA ALA A 174 -9.98 -0.97 14.75
C ALA A 174 -10.73 -2.07 13.98
N LYS A 175 -10.02 -2.84 13.14
CA LYS A 175 -10.54 -4.03 12.43
C LYS A 175 -10.10 -5.32 13.11
N ASP A 176 -10.92 -6.37 13.03
CA ASP A 176 -10.59 -7.70 13.56
C ASP A 176 -9.43 -8.34 12.76
N PRO A 177 -8.25 -8.61 13.34
CA PRO A 177 -7.03 -8.88 12.56
C PRO A 177 -6.94 -10.26 11.88
N GLY A 178 -7.77 -11.24 12.24
CA GLY A 178 -7.53 -12.65 11.88
C GLY A 178 -8.04 -13.06 10.48
N THR A 179 -9.35 -12.93 10.27
CA THR A 179 -10.04 -13.33 9.04
C THR A 179 -9.99 -12.26 7.95
N ASP A 180 -9.88 -10.98 8.34
CA ASP A 180 -9.77 -9.86 7.39
C ASP A 180 -8.40 -9.84 6.69
N LEU A 181 -7.33 -10.21 7.41
CA LEU A 181 -5.95 -10.15 6.89
C LEU A 181 -5.69 -11.08 5.71
N SER A 182 -6.18 -12.32 5.76
CA SER A 182 -5.99 -13.28 4.66
C SER A 182 -6.68 -12.83 3.38
N ASN A 183 -7.89 -12.25 3.50
CA ASN A 183 -8.63 -11.72 2.37
C ASN A 183 -8.00 -10.43 1.82
N MET A 184 -7.52 -9.53 2.70
CA MET A 184 -6.81 -8.33 2.30
C MET A 184 -5.49 -8.67 1.58
N LEU A 185 -4.71 -9.61 2.12
CA LEU A 185 -3.50 -10.10 1.47
C LEU A 185 -3.81 -10.70 0.10
N PHE A 186 -4.83 -11.57 0.03
CA PHE A 186 -5.29 -12.16 -1.22
C PHE A 186 -5.56 -11.10 -2.29
N GLN A 187 -6.37 -10.09 -1.96
CA GLN A 187 -6.79 -9.07 -2.92
C GLN A 187 -5.64 -8.18 -3.37
N VAL A 188 -4.82 -7.70 -2.43
CA VAL A 188 -3.74 -6.75 -2.73
C VAL A 188 -2.61 -7.44 -3.50
N VAL A 189 -2.21 -8.65 -3.10
CA VAL A 189 -1.14 -9.39 -3.77
C VAL A 189 -1.59 -9.86 -5.16
N SER A 190 -2.84 -10.34 -5.31
CA SER A 190 -3.37 -10.74 -6.63
C SER A 190 -3.38 -9.55 -7.59
N ALA A 191 -3.91 -8.39 -7.16
CA ALA A 191 -3.90 -7.19 -8.00
C ALA A 191 -2.48 -6.73 -8.36
N THR A 192 -1.53 -6.83 -7.42
CA THR A 192 -0.12 -6.51 -7.67
C THR A 192 0.48 -7.43 -8.73
N PHE A 193 0.23 -8.75 -8.65
CA PHE A 193 0.76 -9.71 -9.62
C PHE A 193 0.08 -9.61 -10.99
N GLU A 194 -1.20 -9.29 -11.05
CA GLU A 194 -1.89 -8.96 -12.31
C GLU A 194 -1.26 -7.74 -13.01
N LEU A 195 -0.90 -6.71 -12.23
CA LEU A 195 -0.21 -5.52 -12.76
C LEU A 195 1.21 -5.84 -13.25
N MET A 196 1.88 -6.83 -12.65
CA MET A 196 3.16 -7.34 -13.15
C MET A 196 2.98 -7.97 -14.54
N ASN A 197 1.94 -8.78 -14.74
CA ASN A 197 1.62 -9.34 -16.06
C ASN A 197 1.29 -8.24 -17.06
N THR A 198 0.46 -7.29 -16.66
CA THR A 198 -0.04 -6.20 -17.52
C THR A 198 1.09 -5.28 -18.00
N TYR A 199 2.06 -4.99 -17.14
CA TYR A 199 3.12 -4.02 -17.40
C TYR A 199 4.51 -4.65 -17.48
N ALA A 200 4.59 -5.91 -17.89
CA ALA A 200 5.84 -6.68 -18.09
C ALA A 200 6.91 -5.86 -18.82
N ASP A 201 6.58 -5.34 -20.00
CA ASP A 201 7.51 -4.58 -20.83
C ASP A 201 7.98 -3.26 -20.21
N ILE A 202 7.19 -2.70 -19.27
CA ILE A 202 7.52 -1.45 -18.58
C ILE A 202 8.47 -1.70 -17.41
N TRP A 203 8.20 -2.72 -16.58
CA TRP A 203 9.01 -2.96 -15.40
C TRP A 203 10.29 -3.75 -15.71
N MET A 204 10.31 -4.61 -16.73
CA MET A 204 11.50 -5.40 -17.08
C MET A 204 12.80 -4.59 -17.26
N PRO A 205 12.83 -3.43 -17.93
CA PRO A 205 14.06 -2.65 -18.11
C PRO A 205 14.49 -1.86 -16.86
N ILE A 206 13.61 -1.67 -15.87
CA ILE A 206 13.91 -0.85 -14.68
C ILE A 206 14.93 -1.58 -13.79
N ARG A 207 15.92 -0.86 -13.25
CA ARG A 207 16.99 -1.43 -12.40
C ARG A 207 17.19 -0.73 -11.06
N SER A 208 16.64 0.46 -10.91
CA SER A 208 16.77 1.26 -9.68
C SER A 208 15.52 2.08 -9.49
N SER A 209 15.37 2.66 -8.30
CA SER A 209 14.30 3.61 -8.01
C SER A 209 14.79 5.00 -7.63
N GLU A 210 13.95 6.00 -7.89
CA GLU A 210 14.15 7.39 -7.49
C GLU A 210 13.02 7.89 -6.58
N PRO A 211 13.33 8.84 -5.67
CA PRO A 211 12.30 9.50 -4.89
C PRO A 211 11.32 10.25 -5.80
N VAL A 212 10.05 10.25 -5.41
CA VAL A 212 9.06 11.17 -5.96
C VAL A 212 9.01 12.43 -5.08
N PRO A 213 8.65 13.59 -5.64
CA PRO A 213 8.47 14.81 -4.84
C PRO A 213 7.46 14.59 -3.70
N ALA A 214 7.69 15.28 -2.58
CA ALA A 214 6.82 15.23 -1.41
C ALA A 214 6.36 16.65 -1.07
N PHE A 215 5.06 16.82 -0.84
CA PHE A 215 4.43 18.06 -0.40
C PHE A 215 4.00 17.96 1.06
N GLY A 216 3.90 19.11 1.72
CA GLY A 216 3.53 19.19 3.14
C GLY A 216 4.76 19.17 4.05
N PHE A 217 4.55 19.61 5.29
CA PHE A 217 5.59 19.62 6.32
C PHE A 217 5.45 18.37 7.18
N GLU A 218 6.51 17.57 7.27
CA GLU A 218 6.53 16.42 8.17
C GLU A 218 6.64 16.89 9.63
N TYR A 219 5.77 16.35 10.49
CA TYR A 219 5.78 16.60 11.92
C TYR A 219 5.49 15.32 12.70
N THR A 220 6.02 15.23 13.92
CA THR A 220 5.77 14.10 14.81
C THR A 220 4.29 14.05 15.17
N VAL A 221 3.70 12.87 15.02
CA VAL A 221 2.30 12.60 15.38
C VAL A 221 2.24 11.53 16.45
N GLY A 222 1.24 11.63 17.34
CA GLY A 222 0.91 10.55 18.25
C GLY A 222 0.36 9.36 17.46
N LEU A 223 0.94 8.18 17.65
CA LEU A 223 0.53 6.94 16.99
C LEU A 223 -0.16 6.04 18.00
N GLU A 224 -1.25 5.39 17.60
CA GLU A 224 -1.90 4.38 18.43
C GLU A 224 -0.99 3.15 18.61
N GLN A 225 -0.99 2.58 19.82
CA GLN A 225 -0.19 1.37 20.08
C GLN A 225 -0.80 0.17 19.37
N VAL A 226 0.05 -0.57 18.66
CA VAL A 226 -0.34 -1.83 18.01
C VAL A 226 0.11 -2.99 18.90
N ASN A 227 -0.85 -3.66 19.54
CA ASN A 227 -0.58 -4.86 20.34
C ASN A 227 -0.50 -6.09 19.45
N VAL A 228 0.66 -6.76 19.42
CA VAL A 228 0.87 -7.95 18.59
C VAL A 228 1.28 -9.15 19.43
N ASN A 229 0.70 -10.32 19.12
CA ASN A 229 1.05 -11.59 19.73
C ASN A 229 1.95 -12.41 18.77
N THR A 230 3.27 -12.24 18.91
CA THR A 230 4.27 -12.90 18.06
C THR A 230 4.26 -14.42 18.21
N THR A 231 4.05 -14.96 19.42
CA THR A 231 3.93 -16.42 19.63
C THR A 231 2.78 -17.01 18.82
N ARG A 232 1.60 -16.38 18.81
CA ARG A 232 0.47 -16.82 17.99
C ARG A 232 0.81 -16.79 16.50
N MET A 233 1.51 -15.74 16.04
CA MET A 233 1.92 -15.62 14.64
C MET A 233 2.92 -16.71 14.23
N LEU A 234 3.91 -17.01 15.08
CA LEU A 234 4.86 -18.10 14.82
C LEU A 234 4.18 -19.48 14.84
N ASN A 235 3.16 -19.68 15.67
CA ASN A 235 2.36 -20.90 15.63
C ASN A 235 1.61 -21.04 14.30
N ILE A 236 0.99 -19.97 13.79
CA ILE A 236 0.35 -19.97 12.45
C ILE A 236 1.36 -20.31 11.35
N PHE A 237 2.56 -19.73 11.39
CA PHE A 237 3.63 -20.06 10.45
C PHE A 237 4.02 -21.55 10.51
N ARG A 238 4.26 -22.09 11.71
CA ARG A 238 4.63 -23.50 11.92
C ARG A 238 3.50 -24.47 11.55
N GLU A 239 2.25 -24.09 11.77
CA GLU A 239 1.07 -24.84 11.28
C GLU A 239 1.02 -24.83 9.75
N GLY A 240 1.24 -23.67 9.13
CA GLY A 240 1.37 -23.55 7.68
C GLY A 240 2.45 -24.46 7.12
N LEU A 241 3.62 -24.52 7.76
CA LEU A 241 4.72 -25.40 7.34
C LEU A 241 4.33 -26.89 7.35
N ARG A 242 3.55 -27.33 8.35
CA ARG A 242 3.06 -28.72 8.41
C ARG A 242 2.00 -29.02 7.35
N ASN A 243 1.13 -28.06 7.08
CA ASN A 243 -0.07 -28.28 6.26
C ASN A 243 0.13 -27.95 4.77
N LEU A 244 1.08 -27.07 4.44
CA LEU A 244 1.30 -26.53 3.09
C LEU A 244 2.68 -26.90 2.54
N GLY A 245 3.43 -27.78 3.20
CA GLY A 245 4.82 -28.10 2.84
C GLY A 245 4.98 -28.59 1.39
N GLU A 246 4.06 -29.42 0.89
CA GLU A 246 4.09 -29.88 -0.51
C GLU A 246 3.87 -28.72 -1.49
N ILE A 247 2.91 -27.84 -1.20
CA ILE A 247 2.61 -26.65 -2.01
C ILE A 247 3.80 -25.70 -2.03
N TRP A 248 4.40 -25.40 -0.87
CA TRP A 248 5.56 -24.52 -0.78
C TRP A 248 6.79 -25.11 -1.46
N ARG A 249 6.99 -26.43 -1.40
CA ARG A 249 8.09 -27.09 -2.12
C ARG A 249 7.95 -26.94 -3.64
N ASP A 250 6.73 -27.01 -4.17
CA ASP A 250 6.47 -26.81 -5.60
C ASP A 250 6.65 -25.35 -6.04
N ILE A 251 6.28 -24.39 -5.18
CA ILE A 251 6.40 -22.95 -5.48
C ILE A 251 7.84 -22.46 -5.34
N LEU A 252 8.47 -22.71 -4.18
CA LEU A 252 9.77 -22.14 -3.76
C LEU A 252 10.98 -22.98 -4.22
N GLY A 253 10.74 -24.23 -4.64
CA GLY A 253 11.81 -25.19 -4.88
C GLY A 253 12.48 -25.71 -3.60
N ALA A 254 13.32 -26.73 -3.75
CA ALA A 254 13.86 -27.47 -2.61
C ALA A 254 14.84 -26.67 -1.73
N GLY A 255 15.59 -25.73 -2.32
CA GLY A 255 16.59 -24.92 -1.61
C GLY A 255 15.94 -23.96 -0.61
N ASP A 256 15.12 -23.04 -1.11
CA ASP A 256 14.43 -22.04 -0.29
C ASP A 256 13.42 -22.70 0.66
N PHE A 257 12.73 -23.76 0.23
CA PHE A 257 11.86 -24.52 1.14
C PHE A 257 12.63 -25.13 2.33
N GLY A 258 13.83 -25.67 2.10
CA GLY A 258 14.68 -26.18 3.17
C GLY A 258 15.13 -25.09 4.16
N GLU A 259 15.29 -23.84 3.72
CA GLU A 259 15.48 -22.70 4.62
C GLU A 259 14.24 -22.42 5.46
N ILE A 260 13.04 -22.45 4.86
CA ILE A 260 11.77 -22.28 5.58
C ILE A 260 11.58 -23.39 6.63
N GLU A 261 11.93 -24.64 6.32
CA GLU A 261 11.90 -25.76 7.28
C GLU A 261 12.83 -25.50 8.47
N ARG A 262 14.05 -25.01 8.22
CA ARG A 262 15.00 -24.64 9.28
C ARG A 262 14.43 -23.53 10.17
N LEU A 263 13.79 -22.52 9.60
CA LEU A 263 13.14 -21.46 10.37
C LEU A 263 12.04 -22.00 11.30
N GLY A 264 11.26 -22.98 10.82
CA GLY A 264 10.20 -23.62 11.60
C GLY A 264 10.70 -24.34 12.87
N ALA A 265 11.96 -24.78 12.87
CA ALA A 265 12.59 -25.50 13.97
C ALA A 265 13.25 -24.58 15.02
N LEU A 266 13.41 -23.29 14.73
CA LEU A 266 14.01 -22.33 15.67
C LEU A 266 13.08 -22.04 16.86
N ALA A 267 13.68 -21.72 18.00
CA ALA A 267 12.95 -21.16 19.14
C ALA A 267 12.40 -19.77 18.79
N ASP A 268 11.32 -19.35 19.46
CA ASP A 268 10.69 -18.04 19.21
C ASP A 268 11.65 -16.85 19.36
N SER A 269 12.59 -16.93 20.32
CA SER A 269 13.61 -15.90 20.56
C SER A 269 14.61 -15.75 19.43
N ASP A 270 14.87 -16.84 18.70
CA ASP A 270 15.91 -16.93 17.68
C ASP A 270 15.32 -16.84 16.27
N PHE A 271 13.98 -16.70 16.18
CA PHE A 271 13.28 -16.67 14.90
C PHE A 271 13.61 -15.38 14.13
N HIS A 272 14.38 -15.55 13.06
CA HIS A 272 14.70 -14.48 12.12
C HIS A 272 14.46 -14.95 10.68
N PHE A 273 13.53 -14.30 9.98
CA PHE A 273 13.23 -14.57 8.57
C PHE A 273 14.14 -13.69 7.70
N PRO A 274 15.17 -14.26 7.03
CA PRO A 274 16.15 -13.47 6.30
C PRO A 274 15.52 -12.67 5.16
N ILE A 275 15.98 -11.43 4.95
CA ILE A 275 15.41 -10.54 3.93
C ILE A 275 15.55 -11.14 2.51
N GLY A 276 16.68 -11.75 2.19
CA GLY A 276 16.90 -12.37 0.88
C GLY A 276 15.99 -13.57 0.63
N LEU A 277 15.75 -14.41 1.65
CA LEU A 277 14.79 -15.52 1.55
C LEU A 277 13.37 -15.00 1.34
N TRP A 278 12.98 -13.95 2.07
CA TRP A 278 11.65 -13.34 1.89
C TRP A 278 11.46 -12.74 0.50
N THR A 279 12.46 -12.03 -0.03
CA THR A 279 12.43 -11.48 -1.38
C THR A 279 12.25 -12.60 -2.42
N ARG A 280 13.00 -13.71 -2.31
CA ARG A 280 12.84 -14.87 -3.19
C ARG A 280 11.46 -15.51 -3.07
N VAL A 281 10.94 -15.68 -1.84
CA VAL A 281 9.56 -16.14 -1.63
C VAL A 281 8.56 -15.28 -2.39
N VAL A 282 8.62 -13.94 -2.26
CA VAL A 282 7.67 -13.05 -2.97
C VAL A 282 7.82 -13.19 -4.49
N TYR A 283 9.05 -13.30 -5.00
CA TYR A 283 9.30 -13.50 -6.43
C TYR A 283 8.84 -14.87 -6.95
N ASP A 284 9.04 -15.94 -6.21
CA ASP A 284 8.57 -17.28 -6.58
C ASP A 284 7.05 -17.36 -6.61
N TYR A 285 6.38 -16.68 -5.67
CA TYR A 285 4.93 -16.53 -5.71
C TYR A 285 4.47 -15.71 -6.93
N ALA A 286 5.17 -14.62 -7.28
CA ALA A 286 4.86 -13.85 -8.49
C ALA A 286 5.06 -14.68 -9.77
N LEU A 287 6.13 -15.48 -9.83
CA LEU A 287 6.42 -16.39 -10.94
C LEU A 287 5.41 -17.54 -11.03
N ALA A 288 5.02 -18.13 -9.90
CA ALA A 288 3.99 -19.16 -9.84
C ALA A 288 2.63 -18.62 -10.28
N PHE A 289 2.32 -17.38 -9.92
CA PHE A 289 1.12 -16.67 -10.38
C PHE A 289 1.17 -16.44 -11.89
N HIS A 290 2.28 -15.90 -12.41
CA HIS A 290 2.48 -15.66 -13.84
C HIS A 290 2.31 -16.94 -14.66
N LYS A 291 2.87 -18.06 -14.17
CA LYS A 291 2.84 -19.38 -14.83
C LYS A 291 1.54 -20.16 -14.61
N GLY A 292 0.61 -19.63 -13.80
CA GLY A 292 -0.65 -20.30 -13.49
C GLY A 292 -0.48 -21.67 -12.83
N LYS A 293 0.53 -21.83 -11.96
CA LYS A 293 0.85 -23.14 -11.32
C LYS A 293 -0.31 -23.71 -10.49
N LEU A 294 -1.11 -22.83 -9.87
CA LEU A 294 -2.22 -23.17 -9.00
C LEU A 294 -3.37 -22.18 -9.22
N PRO A 295 -4.62 -22.54 -8.85
CA PRO A 295 -5.69 -21.56 -8.77
C PRO A 295 -5.29 -20.38 -7.89
N VAL A 296 -5.50 -19.16 -8.38
CA VAL A 296 -5.00 -17.90 -7.79
C VAL A 296 -5.31 -17.80 -6.29
N GLU A 297 -6.54 -18.14 -5.89
CA GLU A 297 -6.93 -18.12 -4.48
C GLU A 297 -6.12 -19.09 -3.62
N HIS A 298 -5.92 -20.33 -4.08
CA HIS A 298 -5.11 -21.31 -3.35
C HIS A 298 -3.64 -20.91 -3.29
N LEU A 299 -3.10 -20.40 -4.41
CA LEU A 299 -1.73 -19.90 -4.48
C LEU A 299 -1.52 -18.81 -3.44
N ILE A 300 -2.25 -17.70 -3.54
CA ILE A 300 -1.98 -16.53 -2.69
C ILE A 300 -2.37 -16.80 -1.23
N LYS A 301 -3.45 -17.54 -0.95
CA LYS A 301 -3.78 -17.89 0.45
C LYS A 301 -2.75 -18.85 1.08
N SER A 302 -2.03 -19.64 0.29
CA SER A 302 -0.91 -20.44 0.81
C SER A 302 0.29 -19.59 1.24
N MET A 303 0.38 -18.34 0.78
CA MET A 303 1.40 -17.38 1.20
C MET A 303 1.16 -16.82 2.62
N THR A 304 -0.08 -16.84 3.10
CA THR A 304 -0.49 -16.18 4.35
C THR A 304 0.37 -16.59 5.55
N PRO A 305 0.66 -17.89 5.81
CA PRO A 305 1.50 -18.25 6.94
C PRO A 305 2.97 -17.80 6.79
N LEU A 306 3.53 -17.77 5.58
CA LEU A 306 4.88 -17.24 5.31
C LEU A 306 4.93 -15.74 5.63
N TYR A 307 3.94 -14.99 5.15
CA TYR A 307 3.78 -13.57 5.43
C TYR A 307 3.63 -13.27 6.93
N VAL A 308 2.83 -14.07 7.64
CA VAL A 308 2.66 -13.96 9.09
C VAL A 308 3.99 -14.23 9.81
N GLY A 309 4.75 -15.25 9.38
CA GLY A 309 6.09 -15.53 9.89
C GLY A 309 7.06 -14.35 9.64
N LYS A 310 7.09 -13.81 8.42
CA LYS A 310 7.92 -12.64 8.09
C LYS A 310 7.59 -11.43 8.96
N THR A 311 6.29 -11.19 9.18
CA THR A 311 5.82 -10.09 10.01
C THR A 311 6.23 -10.28 11.47
N ALA A 312 6.09 -11.50 12.00
CA ALA A 312 6.55 -11.83 13.35
C ALA A 312 8.06 -11.60 13.53
N SER A 313 8.87 -12.02 12.56
CA SER A 313 10.32 -11.78 12.57
C SER A 313 10.66 -10.29 12.60
N PHE A 314 9.95 -9.46 11.82
CA PHE A 314 10.17 -8.01 11.86
C PHE A 314 9.82 -7.42 13.23
N ILE A 315 8.69 -7.83 13.82
CA ILE A 315 8.23 -7.33 15.13
C ILE A 315 9.22 -7.71 16.24
N ILE A 316 9.75 -8.94 16.21
CA ILE A 316 10.77 -9.40 17.17
C ILE A 316 12.04 -8.54 17.03
N GLY A 317 12.56 -8.39 15.82
CA GLY A 317 13.78 -7.60 15.57
C GLY A 317 13.63 -6.11 15.84
N ALA A 318 12.44 -5.55 15.59
CA ALA A 318 12.16 -4.12 15.75
C ALA A 318 11.53 -3.75 17.10
N LYS A 319 11.52 -4.66 18.08
CA LYS A 319 10.91 -4.42 19.41
C LYS A 319 11.44 -3.13 20.06
N ASP A 320 12.76 -3.01 20.13
CA ASP A 320 13.45 -1.90 20.80
C ASP A 320 13.84 -0.75 19.85
N MET A 321 13.47 -0.86 18.56
CA MET A 321 13.78 0.16 17.54
C MET A 321 12.84 1.37 17.62
N GLY A 322 13.37 2.56 17.35
CA GLY A 322 12.59 3.75 17.02
C GLY A 322 11.98 3.69 15.61
N GLN A 323 11.14 4.66 15.27
CA GLN A 323 10.49 4.71 13.94
C GLN A 323 11.51 4.80 12.80
N GLN A 324 12.55 5.62 12.94
CA GLN A 324 13.57 5.80 11.91
C GLN A 324 14.39 4.53 11.66
N GLU A 325 14.72 3.79 12.73
CA GLU A 325 15.42 2.51 12.63
C GLU A 325 14.54 1.45 11.95
N ALA A 326 13.25 1.40 12.31
CA ALA A 326 12.29 0.52 11.65
C ALA A 326 12.13 0.84 10.14
N GLU A 327 12.07 2.13 9.76
CA GLU A 327 12.07 2.54 8.35
C GLU A 327 13.38 2.18 7.64
N ALA A 328 14.53 2.25 8.31
CA ALA A 328 15.80 1.81 7.74
C ALA A 328 15.83 0.30 7.46
N GLU A 329 15.20 -0.53 8.29
CA GLU A 329 15.02 -1.96 8.01
C GLU A 329 14.10 -2.21 6.81
N ILE A 330 13.05 -1.40 6.63
CA ILE A 330 12.19 -1.44 5.43
C ILE A 330 12.98 -1.01 4.19
N GLU A 331 13.84 -0.01 4.30
CA GLU A 331 14.72 0.44 3.21
C GLU A 331 15.68 -0.68 2.78
N LYS A 332 16.30 -1.38 3.73
CA LYS A 332 17.14 -2.56 3.43
C LYS A 332 16.36 -3.62 2.65
N LEU A 333 15.11 -3.88 3.04
CA LEU A 333 14.26 -4.81 2.32
C LEU A 333 13.97 -4.31 0.88
N CYS A 334 13.68 -3.02 0.71
CA CYS A 334 13.46 -2.45 -0.62
C CYS A 334 14.69 -2.60 -1.53
N MET A 335 15.89 -2.35 -0.99
CA MET A 335 17.13 -2.55 -1.73
C MET A 335 17.36 -4.01 -2.10
N GLU A 336 17.01 -4.95 -1.21
CA GLU A 336 17.09 -6.39 -1.51
C GLU A 336 16.18 -6.78 -2.68
N PHE A 337 14.96 -6.24 -2.75
CA PHE A 337 14.08 -6.42 -3.90
C PHE A 337 14.72 -5.84 -5.18
N GLU A 338 15.21 -4.60 -5.15
CA GLU A 338 15.88 -4.01 -6.33
C GLU A 338 17.07 -4.84 -6.82
N ASN A 339 17.95 -5.26 -5.90
CA ASN A 339 19.16 -6.01 -6.22
C ASN A 339 18.86 -7.42 -6.75
N CYS A 340 17.82 -8.08 -6.22
CA CYS A 340 17.45 -9.43 -6.64
C CYS A 340 16.55 -9.46 -7.88
N LYS A 341 16.21 -8.32 -8.49
CA LYS A 341 15.25 -8.27 -9.61
C LYS A 341 15.69 -9.08 -10.84
N ASP A 342 16.99 -9.25 -11.08
CA ASP A 342 17.48 -10.08 -12.19
C ASP A 342 17.05 -11.56 -12.05
N TYR A 343 16.84 -12.06 -10.82
CA TYR A 343 16.22 -13.37 -10.58
C TYR A 343 14.81 -13.44 -11.17
N LEU A 344 13.98 -12.44 -10.87
CA LEU A 344 12.61 -12.35 -11.36
C LEU A 344 12.60 -12.28 -12.90
N ILE A 345 13.42 -11.41 -13.49
CA ILE A 345 13.51 -11.22 -14.95
C ILE A 345 13.93 -12.50 -15.66
N SER A 346 14.95 -13.18 -15.14
CA SER A 346 15.50 -14.40 -15.77
C SER A 346 14.51 -15.55 -15.80
N ASN A 347 13.59 -15.60 -14.82
CA ASN A 347 12.62 -16.67 -14.66
C ASN A 347 11.21 -16.33 -15.18
N TRP A 348 10.99 -15.09 -15.64
CA TRP A 348 9.68 -14.58 -16.06
C TRP A 348 9.16 -15.22 -17.35
N LYS A 349 10.06 -15.59 -18.27
CA LYS A 349 9.70 -16.10 -19.60
C LYS A 349 9.03 -17.47 -19.61
#